data_AF-L9XBV6-F1
#
_entry.id   AF-L9XBV6-F1
#
_cell.length_a   1.000
_cell.length_b   1.000
_cell.length_c   1.000
_cell.angle_alpha   90.00
_cell.angle_beta   90.00
_cell.angle_gamma   90.00
#
_symmetry.space_group_name_H-M   'P 1'
#
loop_
_entity.id
_entity.type
_entity.pdbx_description
1 polymer ?
#
loop_
_entity_poly.entity_id
_entity_poly.type
_entity_poly.pdbx_seq_one_letter_code
_entity_poly.pdbx_strand_id
1 'polypeptide(L)'
;MLRKLLIAFGIFEIAMPQPVIDACERIGLENAEEAQLRPQALWGARLEGALFVWVLARRESGATIANRLLALAGIALVLVPEPLVELSQRLVYENVDELEPKPWVNPAARLLGVLYLTVAALSTIGSDESEAESARN
;
A
#
# COMPACT_ATOMS: atom_id res chain seq x y z
N MET A 1 10.62 13.02 11.61
CA MET A 1 11.02 13.43 10.23
C MET A 1 10.42 12.50 9.17
N LEU A 2 10.41 11.19 9.40
CA LEU A 2 9.79 10.18 8.51
C LEU A 2 8.37 10.54 8.04
N ARG A 3 7.47 10.94 8.94
CA ARG A 3 6.11 11.36 8.58
C ARG A 3 6.07 12.47 7.52
N LYS A 4 6.95 13.48 7.62
CA LYS A 4 7.01 14.58 6.64
C LYS A 4 7.49 14.07 5.29
N LEU A 5 8.43 13.13 5.27
CA LEU A 5 8.91 12.48 4.05
C LEU A 5 7.81 11.63 3.39
N LEU A 6 7.06 10.86 4.18
CA LEU A 6 5.95 10.05 3.67
C LEU A 6 4.80 10.92 3.11
N ILE A 7 4.48 12.02 3.78
CA ILE A 7 3.50 13.00 3.27
C ILE A 7 4.02 13.63 1.96
N ALA A 8 5.30 14.03 1.89
CA ALA A 8 5.89 14.57 0.68
C ALA A 8 5.87 13.54 -0.47
N PHE A 9 6.15 12.27 -0.18
CA PHE A 9 6.05 11.17 -1.13
C PHE A 9 4.61 11.00 -1.65
N GLY A 10 3.62 10.98 -0.76
CA GLY A 10 2.22 10.88 -1.19
C GLY A 10 1.76 12.09 -2.02
N ILE A 11 2.23 13.30 -1.70
CA ILE A 11 1.96 14.49 -2.54
C ILE A 11 2.60 14.34 -3.93
N PHE A 12 3.82 13.82 -3.98
CA PHE A 12 4.52 13.55 -5.24
C PHE A 12 3.74 12.54 -6.10
N GLU A 13 3.26 11.45 -5.50
CA GLU A 13 2.43 10.44 -6.16
C GLU A 13 1.11 11.01 -6.71
N ILE A 14 0.45 11.91 -5.96
CA ILE A 14 -0.74 12.63 -6.45
C ILE A 14 -0.41 13.51 -7.66
N ALA A 15 0.71 14.24 -7.61
CA ALA A 15 1.08 15.17 -8.66
C ALA A 15 1.52 14.44 -9.94
N MET A 16 2.34 13.41 -9.78
CA MET A 16 3.02 12.72 -10.85
C MET A 16 3.10 11.21 -10.53
N PRO A 17 2.00 10.46 -10.77
CA PRO A 17 1.96 9.03 -10.46
C PRO A 17 2.76 8.16 -11.43
N GLN A 18 2.98 8.63 -12.68
CA GLN A 18 3.62 7.80 -13.72
C GLN A 18 5.01 7.29 -13.35
N PRO A 19 5.96 8.10 -12.84
CA PRO A 19 7.28 7.59 -12.47
C PRO A 19 7.26 6.50 -11.40
N VAL A 20 6.25 6.52 -10.53
CA VAL A 20 6.05 5.49 -9.49
C VAL A 20 5.55 4.21 -10.13
N ILE A 21 4.56 4.33 -11.02
CA ILE A 21 3.99 3.21 -11.78
C ILE A 21 5.06 2.55 -12.65
N ASP A 22 5.79 3.30 -13.46
CA ASP A 22 6.86 2.79 -14.33
C ASP A 22 7.94 2.05 -13.53
N ALA A 23 8.26 2.54 -12.33
CA ALA A 23 9.21 1.88 -11.44
C ALA A 23 8.63 0.54 -10.92
N CYS A 24 7.37 0.54 -10.48
CA CYS A 24 6.67 -0.66 -10.04
C CYS A 24 6.53 -1.69 -11.15
N GLU A 25 6.24 -1.29 -12.38
CA GLU A 25 6.19 -2.17 -13.56
C GLU A 25 7.54 -2.83 -13.82
N ARG A 26 8.62 -2.04 -13.92
CA ARG A 26 9.97 -2.58 -14.15
C ARG A 26 10.45 -3.52 -13.06
N ILE A 27 10.00 -3.27 -11.84
CA ILE A 27 10.30 -4.12 -10.70
C ILE A 27 9.44 -5.38 -10.83
N GLY A 28 8.11 -5.28 -10.89
CA GLY A 28 7.19 -6.43 -10.81
C GLY A 28 7.02 -7.28 -12.08
N LEU A 29 7.25 -6.74 -13.28
CA LEU A 29 6.95 -7.41 -14.54
C LEU A 29 8.20 -7.85 -15.29
N GLU A 30 8.11 -8.95 -16.02
CA GLU A 30 9.14 -9.37 -16.98
C GLU A 30 9.07 -8.56 -18.27
N ASN A 31 7.86 -8.28 -18.76
CA ASN A 31 7.57 -7.50 -19.96
C ASN A 31 6.99 -6.11 -19.63
N ALA A 32 7.71 -5.33 -18.81
CA ALA A 32 7.24 -4.02 -18.36
C ALA A 32 6.95 -3.03 -19.51
N GLU A 33 7.72 -3.07 -20.60
CA GLU A 33 7.47 -2.22 -21.78
C GLU A 33 6.15 -2.51 -22.52
N GLU A 34 5.54 -3.68 -22.29
CA GLU A 34 4.29 -4.08 -22.92
C GLU A 34 3.06 -3.67 -22.09
N ALA A 35 3.26 -3.13 -20.89
CA ALA A 35 2.17 -2.75 -20.01
C ALA A 35 1.34 -1.58 -20.57
N GLN A 36 0.03 -1.79 -20.73
CA GLN A 36 -0.91 -0.78 -21.18
C GLN A 36 -1.77 -0.31 -20.01
N LEU A 37 -1.46 0.88 -19.49
CA LEU A 37 -2.22 1.49 -18.42
C LEU A 37 -3.62 1.89 -18.87
N ARG A 38 -4.62 1.56 -18.05
CA ARG A 38 -5.97 2.09 -18.21
C ARG A 38 -5.95 3.61 -18.05
N PRO A 39 -6.76 4.37 -18.81
CA PRO A 39 -6.91 5.82 -18.63
C PRO A 39 -7.33 6.21 -17.20
N GLN A 40 -8.03 5.31 -16.51
CA GLN A 40 -8.51 5.50 -15.15
C GLN A 40 -7.46 5.14 -14.08
N ALA A 41 -6.41 4.39 -14.44
CA ALA A 41 -5.38 3.97 -13.48
C ALA A 41 -4.66 5.17 -12.85
N LEU A 42 -4.40 6.22 -13.64
CA LEU A 42 -3.80 7.46 -13.13
C LEU A 42 -4.70 8.17 -12.13
N TRP A 43 -6.02 8.12 -12.32
CA TRP A 43 -6.97 8.65 -11.33
C TRP A 43 -7.01 7.79 -10.06
N GLY A 44 -6.94 6.47 -10.21
CA GLY A 44 -6.78 5.53 -9.08
C GLY A 44 -5.55 5.85 -8.24
N ALA A 45 -4.37 5.92 -8.85
CA ALA A 45 -3.11 6.24 -8.18
C ALA A 45 -3.15 7.61 -7.46
N ARG A 46 -3.81 8.61 -8.06
CA ARG A 46 -4.02 9.92 -7.42
C ARG A 46 -4.91 9.84 -6.18
N LEU A 47 -5.98 9.04 -6.24
CA LEU A 47 -6.86 8.81 -5.10
C LEU A 47 -6.15 8.03 -3.99
N GLU A 48 -5.32 7.06 -4.33
CA GLU A 48 -4.48 6.33 -3.39
C GLU A 48 -3.51 7.26 -2.67
N GLY A 49 -2.74 8.07 -3.41
CA GLY A 49 -1.85 9.07 -2.82
C GLY A 49 -2.60 10.07 -1.95
N ALA A 50 -3.78 10.53 -2.37
CA ALA A 50 -4.62 11.45 -1.59
C ALA A 50 -5.11 10.82 -0.28
N LEU A 51 -5.56 9.56 -0.34
CA LEU A 51 -5.97 8.80 0.84
C LEU A 51 -4.79 8.58 1.78
N PHE A 52 -3.62 8.23 1.24
CA PHE A 52 -2.38 8.04 2.01
C PHE A 52 -1.97 9.30 2.76
N VAL A 53 -1.93 10.45 2.06
CA VAL A 53 -1.64 11.75 2.66
C VAL A 53 -2.68 12.12 3.70
N TRP A 54 -3.97 11.91 3.41
CA TRP A 54 -5.06 12.22 4.35
C TRP A 54 -4.97 11.40 5.64
N VAL A 55 -4.69 10.10 5.55
CA VAL A 55 -4.46 9.24 6.70
C VAL A 55 -3.26 9.73 7.50
N LEU A 56 -2.13 9.99 6.85
CA LEU A 56 -0.91 10.48 7.51
C LEU A 56 -1.08 11.86 8.13
N ALA A 57 -1.93 12.72 7.57
CA ALA A 57 -2.19 14.06 8.07
C ALA A 57 -3.02 14.06 9.37
N ARG A 58 -3.86 13.04 9.60
CA ARG A 58 -4.66 12.89 10.83
C ARG A 58 -3.78 12.38 11.99
N ARG A 59 -3.71 13.16 13.07
CA ARG A 59 -2.68 12.98 14.11
C ARG A 59 -3.02 11.94 15.18
N GLU A 60 -4.30 11.70 15.48
CA GLU A 60 -4.71 10.85 16.62
C GLU A 60 -5.92 9.93 16.31
N SER A 61 -7.01 10.41 15.71
CA SER A 61 -8.21 9.59 15.45
C SER A 61 -8.14 8.66 14.22
N GLY A 62 -7.22 8.93 13.29
CA GLY A 62 -7.03 8.14 12.08
C GLY A 62 -6.23 6.86 12.29
N ALA A 63 -5.43 6.80 13.37
CA ALA A 63 -4.49 5.72 13.64
C ALA A 63 -5.20 4.37 13.78
N THR A 64 -6.31 4.30 14.54
CA THR A 64 -7.02 3.03 14.76
C THR A 64 -7.66 2.48 13.49
N ILE A 65 -8.27 3.33 12.66
CA ILE A 65 -8.89 2.91 11.39
C ILE A 65 -7.81 2.50 10.39
N ALA A 66 -6.75 3.32 10.26
CA ALA A 66 -5.61 2.99 9.41
C ALA A 66 -4.96 1.67 9.84
N ASN A 67 -4.81 1.44 11.15
CA ASN A 67 -4.24 0.21 11.70
C ASN A 67 -5.10 -1.02 11.38
N ARG A 68 -6.42 -0.91 11.49
CA ARG A 68 -7.36 -1.99 11.12
C ARG A 68 -7.31 -2.28 9.62
N LEU A 69 -7.32 -1.24 8.78
CA LEU A 69 -7.21 -1.41 7.34
C LEU A 69 -5.86 -2.04 6.95
N LEU A 70 -4.77 -1.60 7.60
CA LEU A 70 -3.43 -2.16 7.40
C LEU A 70 -3.38 -3.63 7.81
N ALA A 71 -3.98 -4.00 8.94
CA ALA A 71 -4.06 -5.38 9.39
C ALA A 71 -4.89 -6.24 8.42
N LEU A 72 -6.05 -5.74 7.97
CA LEU A 72 -6.88 -6.45 6.98
C LEU A 72 -6.14 -6.65 5.65
N ALA A 73 -5.48 -5.60 5.14
CA ALA A 73 -4.66 -5.69 3.94
C ALA A 73 -3.49 -6.68 4.14
N GLY A 74 -2.85 -6.66 5.32
CA GLY A 74 -1.78 -7.59 5.67
C GLY A 74 -2.24 -9.05 5.68
N ILE A 75 -3.39 -9.35 6.29
CA ILE A 75 -3.99 -10.70 6.28
C ILE A 75 -4.25 -11.14 4.84
N ALA A 76 -4.89 -10.28 4.05
CA ALA A 76 -5.26 -10.61 2.69
C ALA A 76 -4.01 -10.89 1.83
N LEU A 77 -2.96 -10.06 1.94
CA LEU A 77 -1.69 -10.25 1.23
C LEU A 77 -0.94 -11.53 1.64
N VAL A 78 -1.01 -11.94 2.91
CA VAL A 78 -0.36 -13.17 3.36
C VAL A 78 -1.10 -14.40 2.86
N LEU A 79 -2.43 -14.41 2.97
CA LEU A 79 -3.26 -15.59 2.69
C LEU A 79 -3.53 -15.77 1.19
N VAL A 80 -3.83 -14.69 0.48
CA VAL A 80 -4.28 -14.70 -0.91
C VAL A 80 -3.54 -13.66 -1.75
N PRO A 81 -2.19 -13.74 -1.85
CA PRO A 81 -1.40 -12.75 -2.61
C PRO A 81 -1.77 -12.74 -4.10
N GLU A 82 -1.93 -13.92 -4.70
CA GLU A 82 -2.12 -14.07 -6.15
C GLU A 82 -3.43 -13.44 -6.63
N PRO A 83 -4.60 -13.72 -6.04
CA PRO A 83 -5.84 -13.01 -6.40
C PRO A 83 -5.77 -11.50 -6.21
N LEU A 84 -5.02 -11.02 -5.21
CA LEU A 84 -4.86 -9.59 -4.97
C LEU A 84 -3.97 -8.93 -6.03
N VAL A 85 -2.86 -9.57 -6.37
CA VAL A 85 -1.95 -9.09 -7.43
C VAL A 85 -2.70 -9.06 -8.76
N GLU A 86 -3.43 -10.11 -9.10
CA GLU A 86 -4.21 -10.17 -10.33
C GLU A 86 -5.33 -9.11 -10.35
N LEU A 87 -6.04 -8.93 -9.23
CA LEU A 87 -7.06 -7.87 -9.11
C LEU A 87 -6.44 -6.48 -9.30
N SER A 88 -5.27 -6.24 -8.69
CA SER A 88 -4.56 -4.97 -8.82
C SER A 88 -4.14 -4.71 -10.27
N GLN A 89 -3.65 -5.75 -10.96
CA GLN A 89 -3.31 -5.65 -12.37
C GLN A 89 -4.55 -5.39 -13.23
N ARG A 90 -5.68 -6.05 -12.96
CA ARG A 90 -6.95 -5.82 -13.69
C ARG A 90 -7.51 -4.42 -13.54
N LEU A 91 -7.29 -3.78 -12.39
CA LEU A 91 -7.70 -2.41 -12.17
C LEU A 91 -6.79 -1.40 -12.90
N VAL A 92 -5.50 -1.73 -13.02
CA VAL A 92 -4.48 -0.82 -13.53
C VAL A 92 -4.26 -0.97 -15.03
N TYR A 93 -4.30 -2.18 -15.57
CA TYR A 93 -3.90 -2.49 -16.93
C TYR A 93 -5.08 -2.93 -17.81
N GLU A 94 -4.97 -2.63 -19.10
CA GLU A 94 -5.91 -3.09 -20.12
C GLU A 94 -5.57 -4.50 -20.59
N ASN A 95 -4.28 -4.82 -20.76
CA ASN A 95 -3.77 -6.07 -21.31
C ASN A 95 -3.24 -7.04 -20.23
N VAL A 96 -4.02 -7.27 -19.18
CA VAL A 96 -3.60 -8.06 -18.01
C VAL A 96 -3.18 -9.48 -18.37
N ASP A 97 -3.90 -10.11 -19.31
CA ASP A 97 -3.67 -11.49 -19.73
C ASP A 97 -2.33 -11.66 -20.47
N GLU A 98 -1.70 -10.56 -20.89
CA GLU A 98 -0.39 -10.52 -21.54
C GLU A 98 0.73 -10.19 -20.55
N LEU A 99 0.43 -9.80 -19.31
CA LEU A 99 1.43 -9.41 -18.34
C LEU A 99 2.05 -10.62 -17.65
N GLU A 100 3.39 -10.65 -17.62
CA GLU A 100 4.16 -11.70 -16.96
C GLU A 100 4.75 -11.17 -15.64
N PRO A 101 4.07 -11.39 -14.49
CA PRO A 101 4.64 -11.03 -13.21
C PRO A 101 5.85 -11.90 -12.90
N LYS A 102 6.92 -11.25 -12.41
CA LYS A 102 8.13 -11.96 -11.97
C LYS A 102 7.79 -12.98 -10.87
N PRO A 103 8.52 -14.11 -10.79
CA PRO A 103 8.23 -15.18 -9.83
C PRO A 103 8.33 -14.74 -8.36
N TRP A 104 9.02 -13.63 -8.09
CA TRP A 104 9.18 -13.11 -6.74
C TRP A 104 8.05 -12.15 -6.31
N VAL A 105 7.14 -11.73 -7.21
CA VAL A 105 6.05 -10.80 -6.88
C VAL A 105 5.16 -11.35 -5.77
N ASN A 106 4.70 -12.60 -5.92
CA ASN A 106 3.86 -13.25 -4.92
C ASN A 106 4.54 -13.39 -3.54
N PRO A 107 5.80 -13.86 -3.41
CA PRO A 107 6.48 -13.87 -2.12
C PRO A 107 6.77 -12.47 -1.57
N ALA A 108 7.07 -11.47 -2.41
CA ALA A 108 7.21 -10.09 -1.96
C ALA A 108 5.89 -9.51 -1.42
N ALA A 109 4.77 -9.78 -2.07
CA ALA A 109 3.43 -9.41 -1.60
C ALA A 109 3.14 -10.03 -0.22
N ARG A 110 3.49 -11.31 -0.01
CA ARG A 110 3.37 -11.96 1.31
C ARG A 110 4.26 -11.30 2.36
N LEU A 111 5.51 -11.02 2.05
CA LEU A 111 6.44 -10.35 2.97
C LEU A 111 5.94 -8.95 3.34
N LEU A 112 5.38 -8.22 2.38
CA LEU A 112 4.73 -6.94 2.62
C LEU A 112 3.52 -7.10 3.56
N GLY A 113 2.72 -8.14 3.36
CA GLY A 113 1.62 -8.47 4.26
C GLY A 113 2.07 -8.76 5.70
N VAL A 114 3.14 -9.53 5.88
CA VAL A 114 3.75 -9.78 7.21
C VAL A 114 4.25 -8.47 7.84
N LEU A 115 4.87 -7.60 7.05
CA LEU A 115 5.31 -6.29 7.52
C LEU A 115 4.13 -5.45 8.01
N TYR A 116 3.03 -5.41 7.25
CA TYR A 116 1.81 -4.69 7.62
C TYR A 116 1.22 -5.20 8.93
N LEU A 117 1.16 -6.53 9.12
CA LEU A 117 0.69 -7.14 10.36
C LEU A 117 1.60 -6.82 11.54
N THR A 118 2.91 -6.81 11.33
CA THR A 118 3.89 -6.47 12.36
C THR A 118 3.71 -5.02 12.82
N VAL A 119 3.61 -4.08 11.87
CA VAL A 119 3.34 -2.67 12.18
C VAL A 119 2.01 -2.53 12.90
N ALA A 120 0.98 -3.28 12.47
CA ALA A 120 -0.32 -3.19 13.08
C ALA A 120 -0.37 -3.73 14.52
N ALA A 121 0.35 -4.82 14.78
CA ALA A 121 0.50 -5.38 16.11
C ALA A 121 1.25 -4.43 17.04
N LEU A 122 2.41 -3.89 16.61
CA LEU A 122 3.21 -2.96 17.41
C LEU A 122 2.47 -1.66 17.73
N SER A 123 1.69 -1.14 16.78
CA SER A 123 0.89 0.08 16.99
C SER A 123 -0.24 -0.13 18.00
N THR A 124 -0.78 -1.36 18.09
CA THR A 124 -1.80 -1.71 19.07
C THR A 124 -1.18 -1.83 20.47
N ILE A 125 -0.05 -2.55 20.59
CA ILE A 125 0.65 -2.76 21.86
C ILE A 125 1.06 -1.42 22.51
N GLY A 126 1.60 -0.47 21.73
CA GLY A 126 1.99 0.84 22.27
C GLY A 126 0.80 1.72 22.68
N SER A 127 -0.40 1.43 22.19
CA SER A 127 -1.63 2.15 22.59
C SER A 127 -2.15 1.64 23.95
N ASP A 128 -2.10 0.32 24.17
CA ASP A 128 -2.53 -0.33 25.42
C ASP A 128 -1.64 0.08 26.62
N GLU A 129 -0.31 0.20 26.43
CA GLU A 129 0.60 0.66 27.48
C GLU A 129 0.33 2.13 27.88
N SER A 130 0.01 3.00 26.92
CA SER A 130 -0.28 4.41 27.18
C SER A 130 -1.61 4.62 27.93
N GLU A 131 -2.62 3.79 27.69
CA GLU A 131 -3.89 3.82 28.44
C GLU A 131 -3.69 3.29 29.88
N ALA A 132 -2.90 2.24 30.06
CA ALA A 132 -2.60 1.67 31.37
C ALA A 132 -1.82 2.64 32.27
N GLU A 133 -0.90 3.43 31.71
CA GLU A 133 -0.14 4.45 32.45
C GLU A 133 -1.02 5.67 32.82
N SER A 134 -1.93 6.08 31.93
CA SER A 134 -2.89 7.17 32.23
C SER A 134 -3.94 6.80 33.26
N ALA A 135 -4.31 5.52 33.40
CA ALA A 135 -5.25 5.05 34.42
C ALA A 135 -4.62 4.90 35.82
N ARG A 136 -3.29 5.04 35.92
CA ARG A 136 -2.51 4.86 37.16
C ARG A 136 -2.13 6.17 37.85
N ASN A 137 -2.28 7.30 37.17
CA ASN A 137 -2.13 8.67 37.70
C ASN A 137 -3.49 9.28 38.02
#